data_AF-A0A6N1YHC3-F1
#
_entry.id   AF-A0A6N1YHC3-F1
#
_cell.length_a   1.000
_cell.length_b   1.000
_cell.length_c   1.000
_cell.angle_alpha   90.00
_cell.angle_beta   90.00
_cell.angle_gamma   90.00
#
_symmetry.space_group_name_H-M   'P 1'
#
loop_
_entity.id
_entity.type
_entity.pdbx_description
1 polymer ?
#
loop_
_entity_poly.entity_id
_entity_poly.type
_entity_poly.pdbx_seq_one_letter_code
_entity_poly.pdbx_strand_id
1 'polypeptide(L)' 'MRLGVSKSVAISLGMSSKGYYRLAKTKAVQLALNNKWLESQGLVSIKDQWVKFHYL' A
#
# COMPACT_ATOMS: atom_id res chain seq x y z
N MET A 1 6.38 -6.96 -13.82
CA MET A 1 6.29 -6.43 -12.44
C MET A 1 4.86 -6.51 -11.98
N ARG A 2 4.60 -7.02 -10.78
CA ARG A 2 3.25 -7.45 -10.38
C ARG A 2 2.40 -6.35 -9.71
N LEU A 3 3.04 -5.32 -9.16
CA LEU A 3 2.40 -4.28 -8.32
C LEU A 3 2.48 -2.85 -8.91
N GLY A 4 2.72 -2.70 -10.22
CA GLY A 4 2.65 -1.40 -10.91
C GLY A 4 3.82 -0.43 -10.70
N VAL A 5 4.80 -0.74 -9.85
CA VAL A 5 6.06 0.03 -9.72
C VAL A 5 7.05 -0.39 -10.81
N SER A 6 8.03 0.46 -11.17
CA SER A 6 9.10 0.15 -12.14
C SER A 6 10.32 -0.55 -11.49
N LYS A 7 11.08 -1.35 -12.27
CA LYS A 7 12.02 -2.33 -11.72
C LYS A 7 13.17 -1.64 -11.01
N SER A 8 13.66 -0.56 -11.61
CA SER A 8 14.67 0.32 -11.03
C SER A 8 14.23 0.92 -9.71
N VAL A 9 12.98 1.37 -9.60
CA VAL A 9 12.43 1.95 -8.37
C VAL A 9 12.30 0.90 -7.28
N ALA A 10 11.82 -0.30 -7.61
CA ALA A 10 11.72 -1.39 -6.64
C ALA A 10 13.10 -1.82 -6.10
N ILE A 11 14.11 -1.93 -6.98
CA ILE A 11 15.49 -2.25 -6.59
C ILE A 11 16.08 -1.14 -5.71
N SER A 12 15.94 0.13 -6.12
CA SER A 12 16.44 1.27 -5.35
C SER A 12 15.80 1.35 -3.96
N LEU A 13 14.51 1.03 -3.87
CA LEU A 13 13.79 1.03 -2.59
C LEU A 13 14.24 -0.11 -1.67
N GLY A 14 14.53 -1.30 -2.22
CA GLY A 14 15.04 -2.44 -1.46
C GLY A 14 16.49 -2.26 -0.97
N MET A 15 17.32 -1.54 -1.73
CA MET A 15 18.71 -1.23 -1.33
C MET A 15 18.83 -0.05 -0.37
N SER A 16 17.74 0.69 -0.14
CA SER A 16 17.77 1.89 0.69
C SER A 16 17.91 1.53 2.16
N SER A 17 18.87 2.16 2.85
CA SER A 17 19.08 2.05 4.31
C SER A 17 18.07 2.83 5.16
N LYS A 18 17.02 3.40 4.55
CA LYS A 18 15.95 4.11 5.26
C LYS A 18 15.13 3.14 6.12
N GLY A 19 14.79 3.56 7.34
CA GLY A 19 13.94 2.76 8.23
C GLY A 19 12.56 2.47 7.64
N TYR A 20 11.97 1.34 8.06
CA TYR A 20 10.71 0.80 7.52
C TYR A 20 9.57 1.83 7.50
N TYR A 21 9.38 2.57 8.60
CA TYR A 21 8.34 3.58 8.69
C TYR A 21 8.51 4.70 7.66
N ARG A 22 9.75 5.09 7.35
CA ARG A 22 10.04 6.09 6.32
C ARG A 22 9.77 5.51 4.92
N LEU A 23 10.13 4.25 4.68
CA LEU A 23 9.89 3.58 3.39
C LEU A 23 8.41 3.36 3.12
N ALA A 24 7.63 2.98 4.13
CA ALA A 24 6.19 2.75 4.02
C ALA A 24 5.42 3.95 3.45
N LYS A 25 5.90 5.16 3.74
CA LYS A 25 5.30 6.43 3.29
C LYS A 25 5.78 6.90 1.92
N THR A 26 6.69 6.17 1.27
CA THR A 26 7.19 6.56 -0.06
C THR A 26 6.14 6.27 -1.13
N LYS A 27 6.13 7.10 -2.19
CA LYS A 27 5.22 6.95 -3.33
C LYS A 27 5.30 5.56 -3.97
N ALA A 28 6.51 4.99 -4.06
CA ALA A 28 6.70 3.64 -4.61
C ALA A 28 5.96 2.58 -3.80
N VAL A 29 6.06 2.62 -2.46
CA VAL A 29 5.33 1.68 -1.60
C VAL A 29 3.83 1.92 -1.66
N GLN A 30 3.38 3.17 -1.61
CA GLN A 30 1.94 3.49 -1.69
C GLN A 30 1.31 3.12 -3.04
N LEU A 31 2.07 3.15 -4.13
CA LEU A 31 1.62 2.66 -5.44
C LEU A 31 1.51 1.13 -5.45
N ALA A 32 2.52 0.44 -4.92
CA ALA A 32 2.54 -1.02 -4.87
C ALA A 32 1.53 -1.62 -3.90
N LEU A 33 1.50 -1.11 -2.67
CA LEU A 33 0.66 -1.53 -1.56
C LEU A 33 -0.50 -0.54 -1.36
N ASN A 34 -1.26 -0.32 -2.42
CA ASN A 34 -2.45 0.54 -2.36
C ASN A 34 -3.63 -0.18 -1.68
N ASN A 35 -4.67 0.56 -1.34
CA ASN A 35 -5.86 0.02 -0.66
C ASN A 35 -6.50 -1.15 -1.43
N LYS A 36 -6.58 -1.07 -2.77
CA LYS A 36 -7.15 -2.16 -3.58
C LYS A 36 -6.34 -3.45 -3.45
N TRP A 37 -5.01 -3.33 -3.42
CA TRP A 37 -4.15 -4.48 -3.20
C TRP A 37 -4.33 -5.03 -1.78
N LEU A 38 -4.39 -4.16 -0.76
CA LEU A 38 -4.60 -4.59 0.63
C LEU A 38 -5.96 -5.28 0.82
N GLU A 39 -7.02 -4.76 0.20
CA GLU A 39 -8.35 -5.39 0.17
C GLU A 39 -8.30 -6.77 -0.48
N SER A 40 -7.53 -6.94 -1.56
CA SER A 40 -7.33 -8.26 -2.19
C SER A 40 -6.59 -9.26 -1.29
N GLN A 41 -5.82 -8.77 -0.30
CA GLN A 41 -5.17 -9.61 0.71
C GLN A 41 -6.10 -9.90 1.90
N GLY A 42 -7.34 -9.41 1.88
CA GLY A 42 -8.32 -9.59 2.95
C GLY A 42 -8.36 -8.48 3.99
N LEU A 43 -7.65 -7.36 3.76
CA LEU A 43 -7.76 -6.21 4.65
C LEU A 43 -9.10 -5.50 4.45
N VAL A 44 -9.90 -5.43 5.50
CA VAL A 44 -11.20 -4.74 5.45
C VAL A 44 -11.02 -3.24 5.69
N SER A 45 -11.68 -2.43 4.86
CA SER A 45 -11.74 -0.98 5.02
C SER A 45 -12.65 -0.60 6.19
N ILE A 46 -12.07 0.01 7.23
CA ILE A 46 -12.81 0.53 8.40
C ILE A 46 -13.82 1.60 7.96
N LYS A 47 -13.45 2.43 6.99
CA LYS A 47 -14.35 3.45 6.44
C LYS A 47 -15.60 2.80 5.88
N ASP A 48 -15.47 1.73 5.10
CA ASP A 48 -16.62 1.07 4.47
C ASP A 48 -17.50 0.38 5.50
N GLN A 49 -16.91 -0.17 6.57
CA GLN A 49 -17.67 -0.70 7.71
C GLN A 49 -18.45 0.40 8.43
N TRP A 50 -17.83 1.55 8.66
CA TRP A 50 -18.48 2.68 9.32
C TRP A 50 -19.62 3.27 8.48
N VAL A 51 -19.40 3.44 7.17
CA VAL A 51 -20.45 3.90 6.22
C VAL A 51 -21.63 2.95 6.25
N LYS A 52 -21.39 1.63 6.22
CA LYS A 52 -22.45 0.63 6.36
C LYS A 52 -23.21 0.81 7.66
N PHE A 53 -22.53 0.92 8.80
CA PHE A 53 -23.20 1.06 10.10
C PHE A 53 -23.98 2.38 10.26
N HIS A 54 -23.52 3.47 9.66
CA HIS A 54 -24.10 4.79 9.87
C HIS A 54 -25.28 5.09 8.93
N TYR A 55 -25.31 4.50 7.74
CA TYR A 55 -26.33 4.74 6.73
C TYR A 55 -27.26 3.54 6.46
N LEU A 56 -27.01 2.38 7.08
CA LEU A 56 -27.98 1.29 7.23
C LEU A 56 -28.69 1.43 8.58
#